data_AF-A0A934CSJ5-F1
#
_entry.id   AF-A0A934CSJ5-F1
#
_cell.length_a   1.000
_cell.length_b   1.000
_cell.length_c   1.000
_cell.angle_alpha   90.00
_cell.angle_beta   90.00
_cell.angle_gamma   90.00
#
_symmetry.space_group_name_H-M   'P 1'
#
loop_
_entity.id
_entity.type
_entity.pdbx_description
1 polymer ?
#
loop_
_entity_poly.entity_id
_entity_poly.type
_entity_poly.pdbx_seq_one_letter_code
_entity_poly.pdbx_strand_id
1 'polypeptide(L)'
;MFEEDKDEIRESILKKTIRFFKYNKLALIFIIVIFFQSGIALFGSKGLMTRLKLESEKKQYEKMLNDELKKTDSLKLEIKELNTSDRKIEKVAREKYGMTKDGEKIIKIKVDSTK
;
A
#
# COMPACT_ATOMS: atom_id res chain seq x y z
N MET A 1 -1.07 -37.31 32.89
CA MET A 1 -2.41 -37.74 33.36
C MET A 1 -3.52 -36.87 32.77
N PHE A 2 -3.57 -35.55 32.99
CA PHE A 2 -4.65 -34.70 32.45
C PHE A 2 -4.63 -34.43 30.93
N GLU A 3 -3.46 -34.44 30.27
CA GLU A 3 -3.37 -34.33 28.81
C GLU A 3 -3.82 -35.62 28.08
N GLU A 4 -3.53 -36.78 28.66
CA GLU A 4 -3.79 -38.10 28.07
C GLU A 4 -5.29 -38.42 27.97
N ASP A 5 -6.06 -38.09 29.02
CA ASP A 5 -7.52 -38.21 29.02
C ASP A 5 -8.18 -37.31 27.97
N LYS A 6 -7.63 -36.11 27.70
CA LYS A 6 -8.21 -35.20 26.70
C LYS A 6 -8.06 -35.74 25.29
N ASP A 7 -6.92 -36.36 24.97
CA ASP A 7 -6.68 -36.90 23.64
C ASP A 7 -7.53 -38.15 23.37
N GLU A 8 -7.76 -38.99 24.39
CA GLU A 8 -8.66 -40.13 24.28
C GLU A 8 -10.14 -39.72 24.08
N ILE A 9 -10.58 -38.70 24.83
CA ILE A 9 -11.92 -38.10 24.66
C ILE A 9 -12.07 -37.51 23.24
N ARG A 10 -11.05 -36.82 22.73
CA ARG A 10 -11.06 -36.26 21.37
C ARG A 10 -11.14 -37.33 20.30
N GLU A 11 -10.35 -38.39 20.41
CA GLU A 11 -10.39 -39.54 19.50
C GLU A 11 -11.76 -40.24 19.50
N SER A 12 -12.36 -40.41 20.67
CA SER A 12 -13.70 -40.99 20.82
C SER A 12 -14.78 -40.11 20.16
N ILE A 13 -14.71 -38.79 20.40
CA ILE A 13 -15.62 -37.82 19.79
C ILE A 13 -15.43 -37.82 18.26
N LEU A 14 -14.21 -37.74 17.76
CA LEU A 14 -13.88 -37.74 16.32
C LEU A 14 -14.41 -38.99 15.62
N LYS A 15 -14.18 -40.19 16.19
CA LYS A 15 -14.71 -41.44 15.61
C LYS A 15 -16.24 -41.44 15.59
N LYS A 16 -16.89 -40.87 16.61
CA LYS A 16 -18.36 -40.76 16.67
C LYS A 16 -18.91 -39.78 15.64
N THR A 17 -18.29 -38.60 15.46
CA THR A 17 -18.67 -37.63 14.42
C THR A 17 -18.46 -38.18 13.02
N ILE A 18 -17.30 -38.79 12.73
CA ILE A 18 -17.02 -39.39 11.42
C ILE A 18 -18.05 -40.48 11.09
N ARG A 19 -18.40 -41.32 12.06
CA ARG A 19 -19.41 -42.36 11.89
C ARG A 19 -20.78 -41.74 11.59
N PHE A 20 -21.17 -40.70 12.31
CA PHE A 20 -22.43 -39.99 12.08
C PHE A 20 -22.52 -39.41 10.67
N PHE A 21 -21.46 -38.76 10.19
CA PHE A 21 -21.40 -38.21 8.83
C PHE A 21 -21.34 -39.29 7.73
N LYS A 22 -20.74 -40.45 8.00
CA LYS A 22 -20.67 -41.57 7.05
C LYS A 22 -22.04 -42.21 6.78
N TYR A 23 -22.91 -42.31 7.80
CA TYR A 23 -24.22 -42.95 7.66
C TYR A 23 -25.36 -41.98 7.31
N ASN A 24 -25.24 -40.69 7.66
CA ASN A 24 -26.22 -39.67 7.27
C ASN A 24 -25.79 -38.89 6.02
N LYS A 25 -26.21 -39.39 4.84
CA LYS A 25 -26.00 -38.73 3.54
C LYS A 25 -26.51 -37.27 3.53
N LEU A 26 -27.60 -36.97 4.24
CA LEU A 26 -28.13 -35.61 4.38
C LEU A 26 -27.19 -34.68 5.16
N ALA A 27 -26.56 -35.17 6.22
CA ALA A 27 -25.60 -34.39 7.00
C ALA A 27 -24.34 -34.08 6.19
N LEU A 28 -23.90 -35.04 5.35
CA LEU A 28 -22.79 -34.83 4.42
C LEU A 28 -23.12 -33.76 3.37
N ILE A 29 -24.31 -33.81 2.76
CA ILE A 29 -24.78 -32.79 1.80
C ILE A 29 -24.84 -31.41 2.47
N PHE A 30 -25.33 -31.34 3.71
CA PHE A 30 -25.43 -30.08 4.45
C PHE A 30 -24.06 -29.45 4.73
N ILE A 31 -23.06 -30.27 5.10
CA ILE A 31 -21.67 -29.81 5.25
C ILE A 31 -21.12 -29.27 3.94
N ILE A 32 -21.35 -29.97 2.82
CA ILE A 32 -20.86 -29.53 1.51
C ILE A 32 -21.46 -28.17 1.14
N VAL A 33 -22.77 -27.98 1.38
CA VAL A 33 -23.44 -26.70 1.13
C VAL A 33 -22.87 -25.59 2.00
N ILE A 34 -22.68 -25.83 3.31
CA ILE A 34 -22.07 -24.85 4.22
C ILE A 34 -20.64 -24.50 3.77
N PHE A 35 -19.86 -25.48 3.34
CA PHE A 35 -18.50 -25.29 2.88
C PHE A 35 -18.46 -24.37 1.63
N PHE A 36 -19.31 -24.64 0.64
CA PHE A 36 -19.44 -23.79 -0.54
C PHE A 36 -19.93 -22.38 -0.20
N GLN A 37 -20.92 -22.26 0.68
CA GLN A 37 -21.44 -20.96 1.11
C GLN A 37 -20.38 -20.13 1.85
N SER A 38 -19.56 -20.78 2.68
CA SER A 38 -18.44 -20.16 3.40
C SER A 38 -17.35 -19.71 2.44
N GLY A 39 -17.04 -20.51 1.42
CA GLY A 39 -16.09 -20.14 0.36
C GLY A 39 -16.53 -18.87 -0.38
N ILE A 40 -17.81 -18.79 -0.77
CA ILE A 40 -18.37 -17.59 -1.44
C ILE A 40 -18.40 -16.39 -0.49
N ALA A 41 -18.66 -16.59 0.80
CA ALA A 41 -18.64 -15.50 1.78
C ALA A 41 -17.24 -14.92 2.02
N LEU A 42 -16.21 -15.77 2.03
CA LEU A 42 -14.82 -15.37 2.27
C LEU A 42 -14.16 -14.78 1.01
N PHE A 43 -14.36 -15.41 -0.15
CA PHE A 43 -13.70 -15.07 -1.42
C PHE A 43 -14.61 -14.35 -2.42
N GLY A 44 -15.87 -14.10 -2.08
CA GLY A 44 -16.80 -13.37 -2.95
C GLY A 44 -16.40 -11.92 -3.17
N SER A 45 -17.07 -11.26 -4.11
CA SER A 45 -16.81 -9.86 -4.49
C SER A 45 -16.91 -8.86 -3.32
N LYS A 46 -17.62 -9.22 -2.25
CA LYS A 46 -17.72 -8.44 -1.00
C LYS A 46 -17.12 -9.16 0.22
N GLY A 47 -16.30 -10.18 -0.03
CA GLY A 47 -15.68 -10.98 1.02
C GLY A 47 -14.69 -10.19 1.87
N LEU A 48 -14.31 -10.78 3.00
CA LEU A 48 -13.39 -10.17 3.97
C LEU A 48 -12.04 -9.81 3.36
N MET A 49 -11.54 -10.64 2.42
CA MET A 49 -10.28 -10.38 1.72
C MET A 49 -10.35 -9.10 0.88
N THR A 50 -11.46 -8.88 0.18
CA THR A 50 -11.68 -7.68 -0.64
C THR A 50 -11.71 -6.42 0.21
N ARG A 51 -12.30 -6.49 1.40
CA ARG A 51 -12.35 -5.36 2.33
C ARG A 51 -10.95 -4.95 2.80
N LEU A 52 -10.12 -5.92 3.19
CA LEU A 52 -8.73 -5.65 3.60
C LEU A 52 -7.91 -5.04 2.46
N LYS A 53 -8.08 -5.56 1.24
CA LYS A 53 -7.40 -5.01 0.06
C LYS A 53 -7.84 -3.57 -0.22
N LEU A 54 -9.15 -3.30 -0.24
CA LEU A 54 -9.71 -1.97 -0.46
C LEU A 54 -9.27 -0.97 0.61
N GLU A 55 -9.20 -1.39 1.88
CA GLU A 55 -8.72 -0.53 2.96
C GLU A 55 -7.24 -0.19 2.80
N SER A 56 -6.43 -1.16 2.37
CA SER A 56 -5.01 -0.93 2.07
C SER A 56 -4.82 0.02 0.88
N GLU A 57 -5.58 -0.16 -0.20
CA GLU A 57 -5.55 0.69 -1.39
C GLU A 57 -5.99 2.11 -1.02
N LYS A 58 -7.09 2.25 -0.28
CA LYS A 58 -7.56 3.55 0.22
C LYS A 58 -6.47 4.28 1.01
N LYS A 59 -5.80 3.59 1.94
CA LYS A 59 -4.72 4.16 2.74
C LYS A 59 -3.52 4.56 1.89
N GLN A 60 -3.20 3.79 0.85
CA GLN A 60 -2.15 4.14 -0.11
C GLN A 60 -2.51 5.41 -0.89
N TYR A 61 -3.73 5.49 -1.43
CA TYR A 61 -4.18 6.68 -2.16
C TYR A 61 -4.23 7.93 -1.28
N GLU A 62 -4.69 7.82 -0.03
CA GLU A 62 -4.67 8.93 0.93
C GLU A 62 -3.25 9.40 1.24
N LYS A 63 -2.28 8.48 1.33
CA LYS A 63 -0.88 8.83 1.51
C LYS A 63 -0.32 9.56 0.29
N MET A 64 -0.57 9.04 -0.91
CA MET A 64 -0.13 9.67 -2.16
C MET A 64 -0.72 11.08 -2.32
N LEU A 65 -2.00 11.25 -1.99
CA LEU A 65 -2.66 12.54 -2.02
C LEU A 65 -2.00 13.54 -1.05
N ASN A 66 -1.75 13.12 0.19
CA ASN A 66 -1.10 13.97 1.19
C ASN A 66 0.32 14.36 0.80
N ASP A 67 1.09 13.43 0.25
CA ASP A 67 2.46 13.70 -0.21
C ASP A 67 2.45 14.70 -1.37
N GLU A 68 1.50 14.59 -2.31
CA GLU A 68 1.38 15.50 -3.44
C GLU A 68 0.86 16.90 -3.03
N LEU A 69 -0.06 16.96 -2.07
CA LEU A 69 -0.49 18.22 -1.46
C LEU A 69 0.68 18.96 -0.80
N LYS A 70 1.50 18.24 -0.02
CA LYS A 70 2.71 18.83 0.60
C LYS A 70 3.69 19.39 -0.43
N LYS A 71 3.94 18.64 -1.52
CA LYS A 71 4.79 19.15 -2.62
C LYS A 71 4.19 20.40 -3.24
N THR A 72 2.89 20.38 -3.53
CA THR A 72 2.18 21.51 -4.12
C THR A 72 2.32 22.75 -3.23
N ASP A 73 2.13 22.62 -1.93
CA ASP A 73 2.26 23.72 -0.97
C ASP A 73 3.71 24.22 -0.89
N SER A 74 4.70 23.34 -0.88
CA SER A 74 6.11 23.74 -0.92
C SER A 74 6.48 24.48 -2.20
N LEU A 75 5.99 24.03 -3.36
CA LEU A 75 6.24 24.65 -4.65
C LEU A 75 5.54 26.00 -4.74
N LYS A 76 4.31 26.14 -4.23
CA LYS A 76 3.62 27.43 -4.14
C LYS A 76 4.39 28.41 -3.28
N LEU A 77 4.97 27.94 -2.18
CA LEU A 77 5.80 28.75 -1.30
C LEU A 77 7.10 29.18 -2.00
N GLU A 78 7.76 28.27 -2.72
CA GLU A 78 8.94 28.59 -3.54
C GLU A 78 8.60 29.62 -4.63
N ILE A 79 7.49 29.46 -5.36
CA ILE A 79 7.01 30.43 -6.35
C ILE A 79 6.76 31.79 -5.70
N LYS A 80 6.09 31.82 -4.54
CA LYS A 80 5.83 33.08 -3.82
C LYS A 80 7.13 33.75 -3.40
N GLU A 81 8.10 32.99 -2.89
CA GLU A 81 9.41 33.51 -2.52
C GLU A 81 10.22 34.02 -3.71
N LEU A 82 10.15 33.34 -4.85
CA LEU A 82 10.78 33.78 -6.10
C LEU A 82 10.15 35.10 -6.57
N ASN A 83 8.82 35.18 -6.64
CA ASN A 83 8.10 36.38 -7.09
C ASN A 83 8.26 37.59 -6.15
N THR A 84 8.60 37.38 -4.88
CA THR A 84 8.77 38.48 -3.91
C THR A 84 10.19 39.04 -3.90
N SER A 85 11.17 38.43 -4.60
CA SER A 85 12.56 38.90 -4.59
C SER A 85 13.25 38.72 -5.95
N ASP A 86 13.47 39.83 -6.65
CA ASP A 86 14.24 39.90 -7.91
C ASP A 86 15.61 39.20 -7.83
N ARG A 87 16.24 39.23 -6.65
CA ARG A 87 17.54 38.60 -6.40
C ARG A 87 17.46 37.07 -6.46
N LYS A 88 16.35 36.46 -6.01
CA LYS A 88 16.17 34.99 -6.09
C LYS A 88 15.85 34.55 -7.51
N ILE A 89 15.05 35.32 -8.25
CA ILE A 89 14.79 35.08 -9.68
C ILE A 89 16.11 35.10 -10.46
N GLU A 90 16.94 36.13 -10.24
CA GLU A 90 18.24 36.25 -10.89
C GLU A 90 19.17 35.08 -10.52
N LYS A 91 19.18 34.64 -9.26
CA LYS A 91 19.96 33.48 -8.82
C LYS A 91 19.53 32.20 -9.55
N VAL A 92 18.22 31.93 -9.64
CA VAL A 92 17.71 30.73 -10.34
C VAL A 92 17.99 30.80 -11.84
N ALA A 93 17.81 31.96 -12.47
CA ALA A 93 18.12 32.16 -13.89
C ALA A 93 19.60 31.87 -14.19
N ARG A 94 20.52 32.35 -13.34
CA ARG A 94 21.97 32.10 -13.48
C ARG A 94 22.35 30.63 -13.19
N GLU A 95 21.87 30.05 -12.10
CA GLU A 95 22.30 28.72 -11.63
C GLU A 95 21.62 27.56 -12.37
N LYS A 96 20.30 27.60 -12.57
CA LYS A 96 19.56 26.50 -13.22
C LYS A 96 19.55 26.62 -14.74
N TYR A 97 19.49 27.84 -15.26
CA TYR A 97 19.29 28.09 -16.69
C TYR A 97 20.49 28.72 -17.40
N GLY A 98 21.56 29.07 -16.67
CA GLY A 98 22.77 29.68 -17.24
C GLY A 98 22.54 31.04 -17.89
N MET A 99 21.45 31.73 -17.55
CA MET A 99 21.09 33.03 -18.11
C MET A 99 22.02 34.12 -17.58
N THR A 100 22.34 35.10 -18.42
CA THR A 100 23.18 36.26 -18.09
C THR A 100 22.53 37.53 -18.61
N LYS A 101 22.81 38.68 -17.99
CA LYS A 101 22.29 39.97 -18.47
C LYS A 101 23.10 40.43 -19.68
N ASP A 102 22.47 41.25 -20.52
CA ASP A 102 23.13 41.85 -21.68
C ASP A 102 24.38 42.62 -21.24
N GLY A 103 25.53 42.28 -21.82
CA GLY A 103 26.84 42.88 -21.51
C GLY A 103 27.70 42.10 -20.51
N GLU A 104 27.21 41.01 -19.91
CA GLU A 104 28.02 40.14 -19.03
C GLU A 104 28.87 39.14 -19.83
N LYS A 105 30.09 38.85 -19.35
CA LYS A 105 31.00 37.85 -19.96
C LYS A 105 30.94 36.51 -19.21
N ILE A 106 30.67 35.43 -19.94
CA ILE A 106 30.67 34.07 -19.39
C ILE A 106 32.10 33.52 -19.37
N ILE A 107 32.61 33.15 -18.20
CA ILE A 107 33.90 32.47 -18.04
C ILE A 107 33.64 30.98 -17.78
N LYS A 108 33.97 30.12 -18.75
CA LYS A 108 33.92 28.66 -18.58
C LYS A 108 35.31 28.15 -18.24
N ILE A 109 35.48 27.62 -17.02
CA ILE A 109 36.72 26.97 -16.60
C ILE A 109 36.67 25.52 -17.09
N LYS A 110 37.54 25.15 -18.05
CA LYS A 110 37.78 23.74 -18.38
C LYS A 110 38.80 23.20 -17.39
N VAL A 111 38.37 22.25 -16.58
CA VAL A 111 39.29 21.49 -15.73
C VAL A 111 39.75 20.31 -16.59
N ASP A 112 40.99 20.35 -17.08
CA ASP A 112 41.58 19.17 -17.73
C ASP A 112 41.85 18.12 -16.65
N SER A 113 41.10 17.02 -16.69
CA SER A 113 41.23 15.89 -15.74
C SER A 113 42.47 15.03 -15.96
N THR A 114 43.52 15.55 -16.58
CA THR A 114 44.79 14.83 -16.77
C THR A 114 45.70 15.11 -15.59
N LYS A 115 45.51 14.36 -14.49
CA LYS A 115 46.53 14.21 -13.45
C LYS A 115 46.46 12.83 -12.82
#